data_AF-X0W6Z1-F1
#
_entry.id   AF-X0W6Z1-F1
#
_cell.length_a   1.000
_cell.length_b   1.000
_cell.length_c   1.000
_cell.angle_alpha   90.00
_cell.angle_beta   90.00
_cell.angle_gamma   90.00
#
_symmetry.space_group_name_H-M   'P 1'
#
loop_
_entity.id
_entity.type
_entity.pdbx_description
1 polymer ?
#
loop_
_entity_poly.entity_id
_entity_poly.type
_entity_poly.pdbx_seq_one_letter_code
_entity_poly.pdbx_strand_id
1 'polypeptide(L)' 'PGDVKHSLADVTLAKKTIGFEPTVPFKQGLQLAIDWYRDNLL' A
#
# COMPACT_ATOMS: atom_id res chain seq x y z
N PRO A 1 22.70 1.44 11.84
CA PRO A 1 22.06 0.13 11.60
C PRO A 1 20.64 0.11 12.19
N GLY A 2 19.60 0.01 11.36
CA GLY A 2 18.22 0.08 11.86
C GLY A 2 17.16 -0.24 10.81
N ASP A 3 17.42 0.03 9.53
CA ASP A 3 16.45 -0.21 8.47
C ASP A 3 16.44 -1.64 7.93
N VAL A 4 15.23 -2.12 7.67
CA VAL A 4 14.98 -3.38 6.99
C VAL A 4 15.08 -3.16 5.48
N LYS A 5 16.06 -3.79 4.85
CA LYS A 5 16.32 -3.67 3.41
C LYS A 5 15.21 -4.27 2.53
N HIS A 6 14.61 -5.37 2.98
CA HIS A 6 13.57 -6.09 2.24
C HIS A 6 12.45 -6.51 3.17
N SER A 7 11.23 -6.08 2.86
CA SER A 7 10.01 -6.49 3.56
C SER A 7 8.99 -6.88 2.50
N LEU A 8 8.61 -8.16 2.49
CA LEU A 8 7.65 -8.74 1.55
C LEU A 8 6.65 -9.58 2.34
N ALA A 9 5.37 -9.27 2.22
CA ALA A 9 4.30 -9.98 2.91
C ALA A 9 3.63 -10.99 1.98
N ASP A 10 3.41 -12.21 2.46
CA ASP A 10 2.50 -13.17 1.84
C ASP A 10 1.08 -12.93 2.37
N VAL A 11 0.17 -12.58 1.45
CA VAL A 11 -1.24 -12.26 1.75
C VAL A 11 -2.18 -13.46 1.57
N THR A 12 -1.66 -14.66 1.33
CA THR A 12 -2.44 -15.87 1.04
C THR A 12 -3.45 -16.19 2.14
N LEU A 13 -3.09 -16.03 3.42
CA LEU A 13 -4.01 -16.29 4.52
C LEU A 13 -5.18 -15.30 4.54
N ALA A 14 -4.91 -14.00 4.35
CA ALA A 14 -5.96 -12.98 4.30
C ALA A 14 -6.92 -13.21 3.13
N LYS A 15 -6.39 -13.59 1.96
CA LYS A 15 -7.21 -13.96 0.80
C LYS A 15 -8.13 -15.14 1.11
N LYS A 16 -7.62 -16.19 1.75
CA LYS A 16 -8.41 -17.40 2.07
C LYS A 16 -9.44 -17.17 3.18
N THR A 17 -9.08 -16.40 4.21
CA THR A 17 -9.91 -16.27 5.41
C THR A 17 -10.98 -15.18 5.27
N ILE A 18 -10.65 -14.06 4.64
CA ILE A 18 -11.55 -12.89 4.56
C ILE A 18 -11.77 -12.40 3.13
N GLY A 19 -11.30 -13.13 2.11
CA GLY A 19 -11.46 -12.72 0.71
C GLY A 19 -10.67 -11.46 0.36
N PHE A 20 -9.59 -11.16 1.09
CA PHE A 20 -8.78 -9.98 0.82
C PHE A 20 -8.18 -10.02 -0.60
N GLU A 21 -8.44 -8.96 -1.37
CA GLU A 21 -7.90 -8.75 -2.70
C GLU A 21 -7.43 -7.29 -2.82
N PRO A 22 -6.12 -7.02 -3.04
CA PRO A 22 -5.63 -5.67 -3.27
C PRO A 22 -6.18 -5.12 -4.59
N THR A 23 -6.97 -4.05 -4.51
CA THR A 23 -7.59 -3.42 -5.69
C THR A 23 -6.84 -2.16 -6.15
N VAL A 24 -5.93 -1.64 -5.34
CA VAL A 24 -5.18 -0.41 -5.63
C VAL A 24 -3.70 -0.77 -5.84
N PRO A 25 -3.19 -0.69 -7.09
CA PRO A 25 -1.77 -0.84 -7.37
C PRO A 25 -0.94 0.27 -6.73
N PHE A 26 0.29 -0.04 -6.36
CA PHE A 26 1.19 0.90 -5.65
C PHE A 26 1.29 2.27 -6.33
N LYS A 27 1.51 2.31 -7.66
CA LYS A 27 1.64 3.56 -8.41
C LYS A 27 0.37 4.41 -8.34
N GLN A 28 -0.80 3.79 -8.39
CA GLN A 28 -2.08 4.48 -8.26
C GLN A 28 -2.25 5.03 -6.84
N GLY A 29 -1.98 4.22 -5.82
CA GLY A 29 -2.06 4.64 -4.42
C GLY A 29 -1.13 5.82 -4.12
N LEU A 30 0.10 5.80 -4.65
CA LEU A 30 1.04 6.90 -4.48
C LEU A 30 0.55 8.20 -5.14
N GLN A 31 -0.02 8.11 -6.34
CA GLN A 31 -0.58 9.27 -7.02
C GLN A 31 -1.73 9.90 -6.21
N LEU A 32 -2.67 9.08 -5.73
CA LEU A 32 -3.79 9.53 -4.89
C LEU A 32 -3.31 10.24 -3.62
N ALA A 33 -2.29 9.69 -2.97
CA ALA A 33 -1.71 10.31 -1.78
C ALA A 33 -1.12 11.68 -2.12
N ILE A 34 -0.27 11.78 -3.16
CA ILE A 34 0.35 13.04 -3.58
C ILE A 34 -0.70 14.10 -3.89
N ASP A 35 -1.75 13.75 -4.63
CA ASP A 35 -2.80 14.70 -4.99
C ASP A 35 -3.54 15.21 -3.75
N TRP A 36 -3.83 14.31 -2.80
CA TRP A 36 -4.40 14.73 -1.51
C TRP A 36 -3.49 15.73 -0.76
N TYR A 37 -2.18 15.48 -0.71
CA TYR A 37 -1.23 16.42 -0.09
C TYR A 37 -1.23 17.78 -0.78
N ARG A 38 -1.29 17.82 -2.12
CA ARG A 38 -1.33 19.07 -2.88
C ARG A 38 -2.58 19.89 -2.58
N ASP A 39 -3.72 19.23 -2.49
CA ASP A 39 -5.02 19.90 -2.36
C ASP A 39 -5.32 20.34 -0.91
N ASN A 40 -4.63 19.77 0.09
CA ASN A 40 -5.01 19.93 1.49
C ASN A 40 -3.89 20.44 2.41
N LEU A 41 -2.62 20.43 1.98
CA LEU A 41 -1.47 20.76 2.83
C LEU A 41 -0.44 21.69 2.19
N LEU A 42 -0.62 22.08 0.93
CA LEU A 42 0.21 23.07 0.23
C LEU A 42 -0.51 24.41 0.05
#